data_AF-A0A2G3Q130-F1
#
_entry.id   AF-A0A2G3Q130-F1
#
_cell.length_a   1.000
_cell.length_b   1.000
_cell.length_c   1.000
_cell.angle_alpha   90.00
_cell.angle_beta   90.00
_cell.angle_gamma   90.00
#
_symmetry.space_group_name_H-M   'P 1'
#
loop_
_entity.id
_entity.type
_entity.pdbx_description
1 polymer ?
#
loop_
_entity_poly.entity_id
_entity_poly.type
_entity_poly.pdbx_seq_one_letter_code
_entity_poly.pdbx_strand_id
1 'polypeptide(L)'
;MLQPSYTQIMKKLNAEGDSKLTSRYSIVIATAKRARQIIDVVNEQASINKEADKTGEKIIDPVKMKKAAELNEKLKTKKPISIAVDEIYNSKIHMCEFHQEKEEDAIRGEE
;
A
#
# COMPACT_ATOMS: atom_id res chain seq x y z
N MET A 1 -5.64 23.55 0.45
CA MET A 1 -6.11 22.41 1.28
C MET A 1 -5.66 21.12 0.61
N LEU A 2 -5.17 20.13 1.38
CA LEU A 2 -4.87 18.81 0.83
C LEU A 2 -6.18 18.23 0.25
N GLN A 3 -6.19 17.98 -1.06
CA GLN A 3 -7.22 17.18 -1.71
C GLN A 3 -6.77 15.72 -1.68
N PRO A 4 -7.68 14.75 -1.47
CA PRO A 4 -9.05 14.84 -0.94
C PRO A 4 -9.09 15.00 0.60
N SER A 5 -10.24 15.44 1.13
CA SER A 5 -10.47 15.52 2.58
C SER A 5 -10.68 14.13 3.20
N TYR A 6 -10.36 13.99 4.48
CA TYR A 6 -10.58 12.73 5.23
C TYR A 6 -12.03 12.23 5.15
N THR A 7 -13.00 13.13 5.19
CA THR A 7 -14.43 12.77 5.07
C THR A 7 -14.74 12.19 3.69
N GLN A 8 -14.15 12.74 2.62
CA GLN A 8 -14.32 12.21 1.27
C GLN A 8 -13.69 10.82 1.13
N ILE A 9 -12.49 10.62 1.68
CA ILE A 9 -11.81 9.32 1.68
C ILE A 9 -12.64 8.29 2.45
N MET A 10 -13.10 8.60 3.67
CA MET A 10 -13.93 7.69 4.46
C MET A 10 -15.24 7.33 3.75
N LYS A 11 -15.94 8.32 3.19
CA LYS A 11 -17.20 8.06 2.46
C LYS A 11 -16.99 7.13 1.28
N LYS A 12 -15.92 7.32 0.52
CA LYS A 12 -15.61 6.49 -0.64
C LYS A 12 -15.20 5.07 -0.23
N LEU A 13 -14.27 4.94 0.72
CA LEU A 13 -13.84 3.64 1.22
C LEU A 13 -14.98 2.83 1.84
N ASN A 14 -15.86 3.46 2.62
CA ASN A 14 -17.01 2.78 3.21
C ASN A 14 -18.13 2.44 2.21
N ALA A 15 -18.12 3.06 1.02
CA ALA A 15 -19.07 2.71 -0.04
C ALA A 15 -18.60 1.50 -0.85
N GLU A 16 -17.30 1.21 -0.84
CA GLU A 16 -16.67 0.15 -1.64
C GLU A 16 -16.21 -1.06 -0.80
N GLY A 17 -15.99 -0.87 0.51
CA GLY A 17 -15.51 -1.92 1.42
C GLY A 17 -16.62 -2.64 2.18
N ASP A 18 -16.39 -3.91 2.51
CA ASP A 18 -17.28 -4.71 3.36
C ASP A 18 -17.25 -4.27 4.83
N SER A 19 -16.11 -3.78 5.31
CA SER A 19 -15.95 -3.29 6.67
C SER A 19 -16.05 -1.77 6.75
N LYS A 20 -16.71 -1.28 7.80
CA LYS A 20 -16.94 0.14 8.00
C LYS A 20 -15.75 0.78 8.71
N LEU A 21 -14.95 1.54 7.97
CA LEU A 21 -13.93 2.43 8.50
C LEU A 21 -14.56 3.48 9.44
N THR A 22 -14.23 3.38 10.72
CA THR A 22 -14.73 4.27 11.78
C THR A 22 -13.73 5.36 12.19
N SER A 23 -12.44 5.17 11.89
CA SER A 23 -11.36 5.98 12.42
C SER A 23 -10.49 6.63 11.34
N ARG A 24 -10.15 7.90 11.53
CA ARG A 24 -9.17 8.63 10.70
C ARG A 24 -7.77 8.03 10.79
N TYR A 25 -7.42 7.44 11.94
CA TYR A 25 -6.10 6.84 12.16
C TYR A 25 -5.85 5.65 11.24
N SER A 26 -6.89 4.88 10.91
CA SER A 26 -6.79 3.76 9.96
C SER A 26 -6.32 4.24 8.59
N ILE A 27 -6.85 5.38 8.11
CA ILE A 27 -6.42 6.00 6.85
C ILE A 27 -4.96 6.43 6.94
N VAL A 28 -4.56 7.08 8.03
CA VAL A 28 -3.18 7.56 8.22
C VAL A 28 -2.21 6.37 8.22
N ILE A 29 -2.52 5.31 8.96
CA ILE A 29 -1.68 4.11 9.06
C ILE A 29 -1.57 3.43 7.69
N ALA A 30 -2.69 3.23 7.00
CA ALA A 30 -2.71 2.60 5.67
C ALA A 30 -1.90 3.42 4.66
N THR A 31 -2.11 4.74 4.64
CA THR A 31 -1.37 5.67 3.76
C THR A 31 0.13 5.64 4.06
N ALA A 32 0.52 5.64 5.34
CA ALA A 32 1.92 5.61 5.76
C ALA A 32 2.61 4.27 5.42
N LYS A 33 1.91 3.15 5.62
CA LYS A 33 2.40 1.82 5.20
C LYS A 33 2.61 1.77 3.69
N ARG A 34 1.63 2.26 2.92
CA ARG A 34 1.72 2.29 1.47
C ARG A 34 2.84 3.20 0.96
N ALA A 35 3.01 4.38 1.55
CA ALA A 35 4.09 5.28 1.20
C ALA A 35 5.48 4.65 1.38
N ARG A 36 5.66 3.83 2.44
CA ARG A 36 6.88 3.05 2.64
C ARG A 36 7.10 2.01 1.54
N GLN A 37 6.07 1.22 1.22
CA GLN A 37 6.16 0.24 0.13
C GLN A 37 6.57 0.86 -1.21
N ILE A 38 6.09 2.07 -1.51
CA ILE A 38 6.49 2.80 -2.73
C ILE A 38 7.99 3.07 -2.74
N ILE A 39 8.56 3.50 -1.61
CA ILE A 39 9.99 3.78 -1.47
C ILE A 39 10.80 2.48 -1.55
N ASP A 40 10.35 1.43 -0.86
CA ASP A 40 11.04 0.14 -0.83
C ASP A 40 11.17 -0.47 -2.23
N VAL A 41 10.08 -0.47 -3.02
CA VAL A 41 10.08 -0.95 -4.41
C VAL A 41 11.06 -0.18 -5.29
N VAL A 42 11.17 1.14 -5.10
CA VAL A 42 12.07 1.98 -5.91
C VAL A 42 13.53 1.78 -5.52
N ASN A 43 13.80 1.59 -4.23
CA ASN A 43 15.14 1.28 -3.73
C ASN A 43 15.61 -0.11 -4.19
N GLU A 44 14.73 -1.11 -4.16
CA GLU A 44 14.99 -2.46 -4.65
C GLU A 44 15.29 -2.47 -6.16
N GLN A 45 14.52 -1.72 -6.95
CA GLN A 45 14.82 -1.57 -8.38
C GLN A 45 16.19 -0.91 -8.62
N ALA A 46 16.58 0.05 -7.77
CA ALA A 46 17.88 0.71 -7.88
C ALA A 46 19.04 -0.23 -7.51
N SER A 47 18.88 -1.16 -6.55
CA SER A 47 19.89 -2.18 -6.25
C SER A 47 20.00 -3.21 -7.37
N ILE A 48 18.87 -3.69 -7.91
CA ILE A 48 18.84 -4.65 -9.03
C ILE A 48 19.56 -4.08 -10.26
N ASN A 49 19.35 -2.81 -10.58
CA ASN A 49 20.04 -2.18 -11.72
C ASN A 49 21.57 -2.18 -11.54
N LYS A 50 22.05 -1.88 -10.33
CA LYS A 50 23.50 -1.89 -10.01
C LYS A 50 24.11 -3.29 -10.05
N GLU A 51 23.33 -4.32 -9.74
CA GLU A 51 23.77 -5.72 -9.81
C GLU A 51 23.76 -6.22 -11.24
N ALA A 52 22.73 -5.86 -12.03
CA ALA A 52 22.65 -6.21 -13.44
C ALA A 52 23.83 -5.66 -14.26
N ASP A 53 24.35 -4.48 -13.91
CA ASP A 53 25.56 -3.92 -14.51
C ASP A 53 26.82 -4.78 -14.25
N LYS A 54 26.80 -5.65 -13.23
CA LYS A 54 27.92 -6.51 -12.82
C LYS A 54 27.80 -7.94 -13.33
N THR A 55 26.60 -8.53 -13.29
CA THR A 55 26.38 -9.97 -13.58
C THR A 55 25.80 -10.24 -14.97
N GLY A 56 25.30 -9.23 -15.68
CA GLY A 56 24.79 -9.35 -17.06
C GLY A 56 23.45 -10.09 -17.22
N GLU A 57 23.00 -10.85 -16.22
CA GLU A 57 21.70 -11.55 -16.22
C GLU A 57 20.63 -10.73 -15.50
N LYS A 58 19.52 -10.45 -16.20
CA LYS A 58 18.32 -9.79 -15.65
C LYS A 58 17.18 -10.80 -15.60
N ILE A 59 17.10 -11.59 -14.52
CA ILE A 59 15.88 -12.36 -14.25
C ILE A 59 14.99 -11.48 -13.37
N ILE A 60 14.13 -10.68 -14.01
CA ILE A 60 13.22 -9.76 -13.32
C ILE A 60 11.82 -10.00 -13.85
N ASP A 61 10.84 -10.14 -12.96
CA ASP A 61 9.43 -10.20 -13.33
C ASP A 61 9.06 -8.93 -14.12
N PRO A 62 8.59 -9.04 -15.39
CA PRO A 62 8.34 -7.88 -16.23
C PRO A 62 7.26 -6.94 -15.66
N VAL A 63 6.35 -7.49 -14.86
CA VAL A 63 5.29 -6.73 -14.19
C VAL A 63 5.85 -5.85 -13.07
N LYS A 64 6.77 -6.38 -12.24
CA LYS A 64 7.38 -5.61 -11.15
C LYS A 64 8.23 -4.47 -11.68
N MET A 65 8.99 -4.70 -12.75
CA MET A 65 9.80 -3.68 -13.40
C MET A 65 8.94 -2.52 -13.93
N LYS A 66 7.84 -2.83 -14.64
CA LYS A 66 6.91 -1.81 -15.14
C LYS A 66 6.31 -0.97 -14.01
N LYS A 67 5.90 -1.62 -12.92
CA LYS A 67 5.35 -0.94 -11.73
C LYS A 67 6.38 -0.03 -11.05
N ALA A 68 7.61 -0.51 -10.89
CA ALA A 68 8.68 0.29 -10.31
C ALA A 68 9.01 1.53 -11.17
N ALA A 69 9.04 1.38 -12.50
CA ALA A 69 9.23 2.49 -13.42
C ALA A 69 8.11 3.54 -13.33
N GLU A 70 6.84 3.10 -13.31
CA GLU A 70 5.68 3.99 -13.14
C GLU A 70 5.73 4.76 -11.80
N LEU A 71 6.09 4.07 -10.71
CA LEU A 71 6.24 4.70 -9.40
C LEU A 71 7.39 5.71 -9.38
N ASN A 72 8.51 5.40 -10.02
CA ASN A 72 9.66 6.30 -10.09
C ASN A 72 9.34 7.59 -10.87
N GLU A 73 8.54 7.49 -11.94
CA GLU A 73 8.03 8.67 -12.65
C GLU A 73 7.14 9.54 -11.75
N LYS A 74 6.20 8.94 -11.02
CA LYS A 74 5.31 9.66 -10.09
C LYS A 74 6.09 10.33 -8.95
N LEU A 75 7.13 9.70 -8.43
CA LEU A 75 7.94 10.25 -7.34
C LEU A 75 8.73 11.50 -7.73
N LYS A 76 8.98 11.73 -9.03
CA LYS A 76 9.59 12.99 -9.50
C LYS A 76 8.67 14.19 -9.29
N THR A 77 7.35 13.98 -9.32
CA THR A 77 6.34 15.05 -9.27
C THR A 77 5.63 15.16 -7.93
N LYS A 78 5.43 14.03 -7.23
CA LYS A 78 4.65 13.95 -5.99
C LYS A 78 5.41 13.26 -4.87
N LYS A 79 5.12 13.66 -3.63
CA LYS A 79 5.64 12.97 -2.45
C LYS A 79 5.02 11.57 -2.32
N PRO A 80 5.75 10.57 -1.78
CA PRO A 80 5.25 9.20 -1.62
C PRO A 80 3.90 9.11 -0.89
N ILE A 81 3.73 9.91 0.17
CA ILE A 81 2.48 9.98 0.94
C ILE A 81 1.33 10.50 0.07
N SER A 82 1.56 11.50 -0.78
CA SER A 82 0.53 12.03 -1.68
C SER A 82 0.11 10.98 -2.71
N ILE A 83 1.07 10.22 -3.25
CA ILE A 83 0.77 9.12 -4.18
C ILE A 83 -0.08 8.06 -3.48
N ALA A 84 0.25 7.70 -2.24
CA ALA A 84 -0.52 6.73 -1.47
C ALA A 84 -1.96 7.19 -1.19
N VAL A 85 -2.16 8.47 -0.85
CA VAL A 85 -3.51 9.05 -0.68
C VAL A 85 -4.30 8.97 -1.99
N ASP A 86 -3.67 9.33 -3.12
CA ASP A 86 -4.31 9.26 -4.44
C ASP A 86 -4.66 7.82 -4.84
N GLU A 87 -3.79 6.84 -4.54
CA GLU A 87 -4.04 5.42 -4.82
C GLU A 87 -5.21 4.87 -3.99
N ILE A 88 -5.28 5.22 -2.71
CA ILE A 88 -6.39 4.87 -1.82
C ILE A 88 -7.69 5.52 -2.32
N TYR A 89 -7.66 6.81 -2.62
CA TYR A 89 -8.85 7.53 -3.07
C TYR A 89 -9.34 7.04 -4.44
N ASN A 90 -8.46 6.59 -5.31
CA ASN A 90 -8.85 6.04 -6.62
C ASN A 90 -9.08 4.51 -6.60
N SER A 91 -9.22 3.91 -5.41
CA SER A 91 -9.57 2.49 -5.24
C SER A 91 -8.55 1.54 -5.87
N LYS A 92 -7.32 2.01 -6.10
CA LYS A 92 -6.22 1.17 -6.59
C LYS A 92 -5.73 0.22 -5.49
N ILE A 93 -6.02 0.55 -4.24
CA ILE A 93 -5.60 -0.17 -3.04
C ILE A 93 -6.79 -0.24 -2.09
N HIS A 94 -7.04 -1.44 -1.58
CA HIS A 94 -8.07 -1.69 -0.58
C HIS A 94 -7.43 -1.84 0.79
N MET A 95 -8.10 -1.34 1.82
CA MET A 95 -7.71 -1.54 3.22
C MET A 95 -8.42 -2.77 3.74
N CYS A 96 -7.69 -3.71 4.33
CA CYS A 96 -8.26 -4.84 5.04
C CYS A 96 -8.12 -4.62 6.55
N GLU A 97 -9.18 -4.93 7.31
CA GLU A 97 -9.08 -5.02 8.76
C GLU A 97 -8.41 -6.34 9.16
N PHE A 98 -7.50 -6.27 10.14
CA PHE A 98 -6.96 -7.46 10.76
C PHE A 98 -7.97 -7.94 11.81
N HIS A 99 -8.77 -8.93 11.46
CA HIS A 99 -9.44 -9.75 12.46
C HIS A 99 -8.40 -10.71 13.03
N GLN A 100 -7.96 -10.51 14.27
CA GLN A 100 -7.32 -11.59 14.99
C GLN A 100 -8.40 -12.65 15.18
N GLU A 101 -8.27 -13.78 14.47
CA GLU A 101 -9.01 -14.98 14.82
C GLU A 101 -8.64 -15.29 16.27
N LYS A 102 -9.60 -15.10 17.17
CA LYS A 102 -9.44 -15.48 18.56
C LYS A 102 -9.36 -17.00 18.59
N GLU A 103 -8.18 -17.56 18.87
CA GLU A 103 -8.00 -18.96 19.30
C GLU A 103 -8.67 -19.17 20.69
N GLU A 104 -9.98 -18.95 20.82
CA GLU A 104 -10.71 -19.12 22.09
C GLU A 104 -11.53 -20.43 22.15
N ASP A 105 -11.60 -21.23 21.08
CA ASP A 105 -12.49 -22.40 21.00
C ASP A 105 -11.85 -23.76 21.36
N ALA A 106 -10.55 -23.83 21.70
CA ALA A 106 -9.88 -25.11 21.98
C ALA A 106 -9.89 -25.54 23.47
N ILE A 107 -10.35 -24.72 24.42
CA ILE A 107 -10.17 -24.98 25.87
C ILE A 107 -11.47 -25.41 26.58
N ARG A 108 -12.65 -25.33 25.96
CA ARG A 108 -13.93 -25.69 26.62
C ARG A 108 -14.47 -27.08 26.25
N GLY A 109 -13.60 -28.07 26.18
CA GLY A 109 -13.94 -29.43 25.74
C GLY A 109 -13.73 -30.54 26.77
N GLU A 110 -13.40 -30.24 28.03
CA GLU A 110 -13.24 -31.25 29.08
C GLU A 110 -13.87 -30.76 30.39
N GLU A 111 -15.18 -30.98 30.54
CA GLU A 111 -15.86 -31.21 31.83
C GLU A 111 -16.71 -32.48 31.72
#